data_AF-A0AAD6HYA1-F1
#
_entry.id   AF-A0AAD6HYA1-F1
#
_cell.length_a   1.000
_cell.length_b   1.000
_cell.length_c   1.000
_cell.angle_alpha   90.00
_cell.angle_beta   90.00
_cell.angle_gamma   90.00
#
_symmetry.space_group_name_H-M   'P 1'
#
loop_
_entity.id
_entity.type
_entity.pdbx_description
1 polymer ?
#
loop_
_entity_poly.entity_id
_entity_poly.type
_entity_poly.pdbx_seq_one_letter_code
_entity_poly.pdbx_strand_id
1 'polypeptide(L)'
;MSDDSCFTGYRWSYFASLTDETLRLRVQTFIDSINWDALIEYANRLRNGKICKLLANIGLGYNHLVRIIEFEDDVRWIARLRMPPLSRTQAGSNISKQIMGTEYNTILLVKQKTKIPVPNVHAVELDTENIVKAQFMLMDCLRGNVGIDLSMEVPSFYKRCVFSKMAEIQINLSRVQLPRIGTILRQNEDGSFDQGPIPGIGGPFETATEFFRAWAAKVEFGLSEAKLREAAGSLADELSFSASSFISSVKTLAGNLSVQDKGPFPLCHGDFGHNNMVFDDKYNLLGVIDWEAAYAGPWELFGEFPLTLSMLPPDMDAPWNYDESGLPRDAESVQSYSDEIIQKGEAWMVFQSD
;
A
#
# COMPACT_ATOMS: atom_id res chain seq x y z
N MET A 1 -5.56 32.50 15.17
CA MET A 1 -6.17 32.53 13.83
C MET A 1 -5.05 32.62 12.81
N SER A 2 -4.47 31.47 12.47
CA SER A 2 -3.59 31.34 11.30
C SER A 2 -4.44 30.73 10.21
N ASP A 3 -4.89 31.58 9.28
CA ASP A 3 -5.48 31.13 8.03
C ASP A 3 -4.32 30.58 7.17
N ASP A 4 -3.93 29.33 7.43
CA ASP A 4 -2.86 28.62 6.73
C ASP A 4 -3.45 28.00 5.46
N SER A 5 -3.98 28.87 4.60
CA SER A 5 -4.84 28.56 3.45
C SER A 5 -4.09 27.97 2.25
N CYS A 6 -3.19 27.02 2.48
CA CYS A 6 -2.51 26.28 1.41
C CYS A 6 -3.09 24.87 1.32
N PHE A 7 -4.41 24.79 1.11
CA PHE A 7 -5.05 23.58 0.62
C PHE A 7 -5.77 23.91 -0.68
N THR A 8 -5.11 23.62 -1.79
CA THR A 8 -5.58 23.87 -3.16
C THR A 8 -6.67 22.91 -3.62
N GLY A 9 -7.08 21.99 -2.76
CA GLY A 9 -8.12 20.99 -3.02
C GLY A 9 -7.58 19.60 -3.26
N TYR A 10 -8.51 18.65 -3.40
CA TYR A 10 -8.20 17.27 -3.74
C TYR A 10 -7.95 17.16 -5.25
N ARG A 11 -6.86 16.48 -5.62
CA ARG A 11 -6.45 16.20 -7.00
C ARG A 11 -6.65 14.73 -7.37
N TRP A 12 -7.59 14.07 -6.66
CA TRP A 12 -7.81 12.64 -6.77
C TRP A 12 -8.21 12.23 -8.18
N SER A 13 -7.85 11.00 -8.54
CA SER A 13 -8.44 10.32 -9.67
C SER A 13 -9.95 10.13 -9.47
N TYR A 14 -10.76 10.81 -10.28
CA TYR A 14 -12.21 10.79 -10.15
C TYR A 14 -12.88 9.85 -11.16
N PHE A 15 -14.02 9.29 -10.76
CA PHE A 15 -14.87 8.50 -11.66
C PHE A 15 -15.29 9.28 -12.93
N ALA A 16 -15.47 10.58 -12.83
CA ALA A 16 -15.82 11.43 -13.97
C ALA A 16 -14.73 11.46 -15.06
N SER A 17 -13.46 11.27 -14.69
CA SER A 17 -12.32 11.24 -15.63
C SER A 17 -11.93 9.84 -16.09
N LEU A 18 -12.64 8.79 -15.66
CA LEU A 18 -12.31 7.40 -16.01
C LEU A 18 -12.71 7.08 -17.47
N THR A 19 -11.71 6.73 -18.28
CA THR A 19 -11.86 6.43 -19.72
C THR A 19 -12.00 4.93 -20.02
N ASP A 20 -11.50 4.05 -19.15
CA ASP A 20 -11.64 2.60 -19.33
C ASP A 20 -13.09 2.16 -19.14
N GLU A 21 -13.74 1.67 -20.20
CA GLU A 21 -15.15 1.30 -20.20
C GLU A 21 -15.48 0.14 -19.25
N THR A 22 -14.57 -0.83 -19.11
CA THR A 22 -14.78 -2.02 -18.27
C THR A 22 -14.73 -1.63 -16.80
N LEU A 23 -13.73 -0.84 -16.41
CA LEU A 23 -13.62 -0.29 -15.07
C LEU A 23 -14.78 0.65 -14.78
N ARG A 24 -15.17 1.49 -15.74
CA ARG A 24 -16.30 2.40 -15.60
C ARG A 24 -17.60 1.65 -15.35
N LEU A 25 -17.86 0.56 -16.07
CA LEU A 25 -19.04 -0.28 -15.86
C LEU A 25 -19.03 -0.96 -14.49
N ARG A 26 -17.87 -1.49 -14.04
CA ARG A 26 -17.70 -2.07 -12.70
C ARG A 26 -18.03 -1.05 -11.61
N VAL A 27 -17.46 0.15 -11.71
CA VAL A 27 -17.66 1.22 -10.74
C VAL A 27 -19.12 1.69 -10.73
N GLN A 28 -19.72 1.92 -11.91
CA GLN A 28 -21.12 2.35 -12.02
C GLN A 28 -22.08 1.32 -11.41
N THR A 29 -21.91 0.04 -11.77
CA THR A 29 -22.72 -1.06 -11.21
C THR A 29 -22.63 -1.10 -9.69
N PHE A 30 -21.43 -0.87 -9.14
CA PHE A 30 -21.24 -0.81 -7.69
C PHE A 30 -21.93 0.41 -7.06
N ILE A 31 -21.78 1.60 -7.65
CA ILE A 31 -22.45 2.83 -7.21
C ILE A 31 -23.96 2.64 -7.13
N ASP A 32 -24.56 2.01 -8.14
CA ASP A 32 -26.01 1.79 -8.25
C ASP A 32 -26.52 0.75 -7.23
N SER A 33 -25.63 -0.13 -6.74
CA SER A 33 -25.97 -1.15 -5.75
C SER A 33 -26.00 -0.64 -4.30
N ILE A 34 -25.30 0.47 -4.03
CA ILE A 34 -25.10 1.01 -2.67
C ILE A 34 -26.33 1.79 -2.19
N ASN A 35 -26.71 1.57 -0.94
CA ASN A 35 -27.70 2.40 -0.25
C ASN A 35 -27.02 3.62 0.40
N TRP A 36 -26.91 4.71 -0.37
CA TRP A 36 -26.22 5.94 0.06
C TRP A 36 -26.92 6.64 1.23
N ASP A 37 -28.25 6.60 1.29
CA ASP A 37 -29.02 7.19 2.39
C ASP A 37 -28.70 6.48 3.71
N ALA A 38 -28.62 5.14 3.68
CA ALA A 38 -28.21 4.36 4.85
C ALA A 38 -26.78 4.68 5.30
N LEU A 39 -25.85 4.94 4.36
CA LEU A 39 -24.47 5.34 4.70
C LEU A 39 -24.44 6.71 5.37
N ILE A 40 -25.21 7.67 4.86
CA ILE A 40 -25.34 9.01 5.46
C ILE A 40 -25.95 8.91 6.86
N GLU A 41 -27.04 8.16 7.03
CA GLU A 41 -27.67 7.93 8.34
C GLU A 41 -26.71 7.23 9.32
N TYR A 42 -25.93 6.26 8.84
CA TYR A 42 -24.90 5.60 9.63
C TYR A 42 -23.87 6.61 10.15
N ALA A 43 -23.30 7.42 9.26
CA ALA A 43 -22.29 8.42 9.62
C ALA A 43 -22.84 9.51 10.55
N ASN A 44 -24.08 9.95 10.32
CA ASN A 44 -24.80 10.91 11.16
C ASN A 44 -24.95 10.38 12.60
N ARG A 45 -25.48 9.15 12.76
CA ARG A 45 -25.63 8.51 14.09
C ARG A 45 -24.30 8.33 14.79
N LEU A 46 -23.28 7.86 14.05
CA LEU A 46 -21.94 7.66 14.59
C LEU A 46 -21.32 8.96 15.11
N ARG A 47 -21.70 10.10 14.54
CA ARG A 47 -21.21 11.43 14.92
C ARG A 47 -22.21 12.26 15.72
N ASN A 48 -22.92 11.59 16.64
CA ASN A 48 -23.85 12.20 17.60
C ASN A 48 -25.01 13.00 16.97
N GLY A 49 -25.55 12.53 15.85
CA GLY A 49 -26.71 13.18 15.22
C GLY A 49 -26.35 14.37 14.32
N LYS A 50 -25.07 14.62 14.05
CA LYS A 50 -24.63 15.72 13.18
C LYS A 50 -25.02 15.44 11.74
N ILE A 51 -25.72 16.39 11.13
CA ILE A 51 -26.16 16.31 9.74
C ILE A 51 -24.93 16.25 8.83
N CYS A 52 -24.97 15.38 7.84
CA CYS A 52 -23.93 15.25 6.83
C CYS A 52 -24.49 14.99 5.44
N LYS A 53 -23.64 15.22 4.44
CA LYS A 53 -23.92 14.97 3.03
C LYS A 53 -22.71 14.33 2.37
N LEU A 54 -22.93 13.62 1.26
CA LEU A 54 -21.83 13.16 0.41
C LEU A 54 -21.46 14.27 -0.59
N LEU A 55 -20.18 14.56 -0.74
CA LEU A 55 -19.71 15.43 -1.82
C LEU A 55 -19.85 14.71 -3.17
N ALA A 56 -19.98 15.51 -4.24
CA ALA A 56 -20.28 15.02 -5.59
C ALA A 56 -19.16 14.14 -6.16
N ASN A 57 -17.90 14.48 -5.85
CA ASN A 57 -16.75 13.77 -6.39
C ASN A 57 -16.65 12.35 -5.81
N ILE A 58 -16.34 11.40 -6.68
CA ILE A 58 -16.11 9.99 -6.36
C ILE A 58 -14.65 9.69 -6.68
N GLY A 59 -13.84 9.54 -5.65
CA GLY A 59 -12.45 9.09 -5.79
C GLY A 59 -12.40 7.59 -6.06
N LEU A 60 -11.38 7.15 -6.78
CA LEU A 60 -11.19 5.74 -7.14
C LEU A 60 -9.77 5.29 -6.84
N GLY A 61 -9.66 4.14 -6.18
CA GLY A 61 -8.46 3.29 -6.22
C GLY A 61 -8.75 2.03 -7.04
N TYR A 62 -7.77 1.13 -7.13
CA TYR A 62 -7.92 -0.12 -7.89
C TYR A 62 -9.04 -1.02 -7.33
N ASN A 63 -9.11 -1.11 -6.01
CA ASN A 63 -10.05 -1.96 -5.28
C ASN A 63 -11.16 -1.20 -4.55
N HIS A 64 -11.04 0.12 -4.40
CA HIS A 64 -11.88 0.91 -3.52
C HIS A 64 -12.51 2.10 -4.22
N LEU A 65 -13.77 2.35 -3.87
CA LEU A 65 -14.48 3.59 -4.19
C LEU A 65 -14.44 4.49 -2.95
N VAL A 66 -14.15 5.78 -3.14
CA VAL A 66 -13.95 6.75 -2.06
C VAL A 66 -14.96 7.88 -2.19
N ARG A 67 -15.73 8.15 -1.13
CA ARG A 67 -16.63 9.31 -1.02
C ARG A 67 -16.25 10.17 0.18
N ILE A 68 -16.31 11.48 0.00
CA ILE A 68 -16.19 12.42 1.12
C ILE A 68 -17.56 12.63 1.74
N ILE A 69 -17.67 12.41 3.04
CA ILE A 69 -18.80 12.81 3.88
C ILE A 69 -18.43 14.14 4.52
N GLU A 70 -19.20 15.18 4.26
CA GLU A 70 -19.05 16.50 4.89
C GLU A 70 -20.16 16.72 5.90
N PHE A 71 -19.77 17.00 7.14
CA PHE A 71 -20.67 17.32 8.24
C PHE A 71 -20.96 18.83 8.30
N GLU A 72 -22.04 19.20 8.96
CA GLU A 72 -22.48 20.60 9.15
C GLU A 72 -21.48 21.50 9.89
N ASP A 73 -20.47 20.93 10.56
CA ASP A 73 -19.39 21.64 11.25
C ASP A 73 -18.06 21.60 10.50
N ASP A 74 -18.11 21.39 9.18
CA ASP A 74 -16.98 21.37 8.25
C ASP A 74 -15.95 20.24 8.46
N VAL A 75 -16.21 19.34 9.42
CA VAL A 75 -15.45 18.09 9.54
C VAL A 75 -15.77 17.20 8.35
N ARG A 76 -14.75 16.52 7.83
CA ARG A 76 -14.87 15.61 6.71
C ARG A 76 -14.36 14.23 7.09
N TRP A 77 -15.14 13.22 6.73
CA TRP A 77 -14.74 11.83 6.74
C TRP A 77 -14.65 11.30 5.31
N ILE A 78 -13.87 10.25 5.14
CA ILE A 78 -13.89 9.41 3.94
C ILE A 78 -14.69 8.16 4.26
N ALA A 79 -15.62 7.81 3.36
CA ALA A 79 -16.13 6.46 3.22
C ALA A 79 -15.32 5.75 2.12
N ARG A 80 -14.51 4.77 2.52
CA ARG A 80 -13.74 3.89 1.62
C ARG A 80 -14.50 2.57 1.50
N LEU A 81 -15.12 2.32 0.34
CA LEU A 81 -15.96 1.16 0.08
C LEU A 81 -15.23 0.15 -0.81
N ARG A 82 -15.25 -1.13 -0.43
CA ARG A 82 -14.62 -2.20 -1.23
C ARG A 82 -15.47 -2.52 -2.45
N MET A 83 -14.91 -2.34 -3.64
CA MET A 83 -15.57 -2.71 -4.88
C MET A 83 -15.55 -4.23 -5.09
N PRO A 84 -16.55 -4.82 -5.76
CA PRO A 84 -16.53 -6.22 -6.18
C PRO A 84 -15.28 -6.52 -7.01
N PRO A 85 -14.66 -7.71 -6.90
CA PRO A 85 -13.47 -8.04 -7.69
C PRO A 85 -13.77 -8.05 -9.19
N LEU A 86 -12.75 -7.74 -10.01
CA LEU A 86 -12.84 -7.73 -11.48
C LEU A 86 -13.12 -9.13 -12.06
N SER A 87 -12.60 -10.18 -11.41
CA SER A 87 -12.82 -11.57 -11.84
C SER A 87 -13.84 -12.26 -10.93
N ARG A 88 -14.81 -12.96 -11.56
CA ARG A 88 -15.77 -13.83 -10.87
C ARG A 88 -15.10 -14.97 -10.08
N THR A 89 -13.88 -15.37 -10.43
CA THR A 89 -13.12 -16.39 -9.67
C THR A 89 -12.65 -15.90 -8.31
N GLN A 90 -12.56 -14.59 -8.09
CA GLN A 90 -12.19 -13.98 -6.80
C GLN A 90 -13.42 -13.62 -5.94
N ALA A 91 -14.63 -13.67 -6.52
CA ALA A 91 -15.87 -13.20 -5.89
C ALA A 91 -16.43 -14.13 -4.80
N GLY A 92 -15.94 -15.38 -4.70
CA GLY A 92 -16.52 -16.42 -3.84
C GLY A 92 -15.79 -16.68 -2.51
N SER A 93 -14.85 -15.84 -2.09
CA SER A 93 -13.98 -16.17 -0.96
C SER A 93 -14.13 -15.18 0.20
N ASN A 94 -14.12 -15.69 1.44
CA ASN A 94 -14.02 -14.90 2.68
C ASN A 94 -12.77 -13.99 2.74
N ILE A 95 -11.93 -14.01 1.71
CA ILE A 95 -10.69 -13.24 1.59
C ILE A 95 -10.98 -11.73 1.58
N SER A 96 -12.05 -11.25 0.95
CA SER A 96 -12.35 -9.80 0.96
C SER A 96 -12.67 -9.27 2.36
N LYS A 97 -13.50 -10.01 3.13
CA LYS A 97 -13.80 -9.71 4.54
C LYS A 97 -12.52 -9.70 5.37
N GLN A 98 -11.65 -10.67 5.12
CA GLN A 98 -10.37 -10.78 5.81
C GLN A 98 -9.44 -9.61 5.50
N ILE A 99 -9.33 -9.16 4.23
CA ILE A 99 -8.44 -8.06 3.82
C ILE A 99 -8.78 -6.75 4.56
N MET A 100 -10.04 -6.31 4.52
CA MET A 100 -10.42 -5.06 5.20
C MET A 100 -10.27 -5.17 6.73
N GLY A 101 -10.56 -6.36 7.29
CA GLY A 101 -10.31 -6.64 8.70
C GLY A 101 -8.82 -6.55 9.06
N THR A 102 -7.94 -7.15 8.25
CA THR A 102 -6.48 -7.10 8.48
C THR A 102 -5.91 -5.71 8.29
N GLU A 103 -6.43 -4.92 7.34
CA GLU A 103 -6.06 -3.51 7.17
C GLU A 103 -6.39 -2.71 8.43
N TYR A 104 -7.63 -2.82 8.94
CA TYR A 104 -8.04 -2.13 10.16
C TYR A 104 -7.18 -2.50 11.37
N ASN A 105 -6.93 -3.80 11.58
CA ASN A 105 -6.07 -4.25 12.67
C ASN A 105 -4.62 -3.76 12.52
N THR A 106 -4.13 -3.63 11.29
CA THR A 106 -2.81 -3.04 11.03
C THR A 106 -2.78 -1.56 11.39
N ILE A 107 -3.81 -0.78 11.04
CA ILE A 107 -3.92 0.63 11.43
C ILE A 107 -3.89 0.76 12.95
N LEU A 108 -4.61 -0.11 13.68
CA LEU A 108 -4.58 -0.15 15.15
C LEU A 108 -3.17 -0.45 15.68
N LEU A 109 -2.48 -1.45 15.12
CA LEU A 109 -1.12 -1.82 15.49
C LEU A 109 -0.14 -0.65 15.29
N VAL A 110 -0.17 -0.02 14.11
CA VAL A 110 0.70 1.12 13.77
C VAL A 110 0.44 2.28 14.73
N LYS A 111 -0.83 2.61 14.98
CA LYS A 111 -1.22 3.67 15.92
C LYS A 111 -0.80 3.37 17.37
N GLN A 112 -0.82 2.10 17.78
CA GLN A 112 -0.43 1.68 19.13
C GLN A 112 1.10 1.67 19.32
N LYS A 113 1.86 1.27 18.29
CA LYS A 113 3.31 0.99 18.42
C LYS A 113 4.21 2.08 17.89
N THR A 114 3.69 3.03 17.11
CA THR A 114 4.52 4.03 16.42
C THR A 114 3.92 5.43 16.54
N LYS A 115 4.69 6.43 16.06
CA LYS A 115 4.21 7.80 15.85
C LYS A 115 3.88 8.08 14.38
N ILE A 116 3.82 7.05 13.53
CA ILE A 116 3.47 7.21 12.12
C ILE A 116 2.03 7.77 12.07
N PRO A 117 1.81 8.90 11.39
CA PRO A 117 0.46 9.44 11.27
C PRO A 117 -0.37 8.50 10.41
N VAL A 118 -1.51 8.05 10.93
CA VAL A 118 -2.52 7.26 10.22
C VAL A 118 -3.89 7.89 10.46
N PRO A 119 -4.82 7.88 9.47
CA PRO A 119 -6.17 8.40 9.67
C PRO A 119 -6.87 7.70 10.83
N ASN A 120 -7.62 8.44 11.65
CA ASN A 120 -8.48 7.77 12.63
C ASN A 120 -9.61 7.05 11.90
N VAL A 121 -9.81 5.78 12.25
CA VAL A 121 -10.94 4.99 11.78
C VAL A 121 -12.08 5.14 12.77
N HIS A 122 -13.22 5.62 12.28
CA HIS A 122 -14.44 5.86 13.07
C HIS A 122 -15.36 4.64 13.08
N ALA A 123 -15.40 3.90 11.98
CA ALA A 123 -16.15 2.66 11.86
C ALA A 123 -15.61 1.75 10.76
N VAL A 124 -15.84 0.45 10.93
CA VAL A 124 -15.59 -0.58 9.93
C VAL A 124 -16.81 -1.48 9.84
N GLU A 125 -17.29 -1.72 8.63
CA GLU A 125 -18.33 -2.69 8.31
C GLU A 125 -17.77 -3.71 7.31
N LEU A 126 -17.72 -4.97 7.73
CA LEU A 126 -17.11 -6.06 6.98
C LEU A 126 -18.14 -6.93 6.27
N ASP A 127 -19.42 -6.83 6.63
CA ASP A 127 -20.46 -7.60 5.95
C ASP A 127 -20.95 -6.89 4.69
N THR A 128 -21.18 -7.61 3.60
CA THR A 128 -21.78 -7.03 2.38
C THR A 128 -23.29 -6.94 2.48
N GLU A 129 -23.91 -7.76 3.32
CA GLU A 129 -25.37 -7.85 3.49
C GLU A 129 -25.94 -6.83 4.47
N ASN A 130 -25.11 -5.88 4.92
CA ASN A 130 -25.55 -4.78 5.77
C ASN A 130 -26.46 -3.81 5.00
N ILE A 131 -27.13 -2.90 5.71
CA ILE A 131 -28.11 -1.97 5.12
C ILE A 131 -27.56 -1.03 4.04
N VAL A 132 -26.26 -0.76 4.06
CA VAL A 132 -25.52 0.04 3.04
C VAL A 132 -25.23 -0.79 1.78
N LYS A 133 -25.26 -2.13 1.88
CA LYS A 133 -24.98 -3.10 0.82
C LYS A 133 -23.52 -3.10 0.33
N ALA A 134 -22.60 -2.75 1.20
CA ALA A 134 -21.17 -2.71 0.89
C ALA A 134 -20.31 -2.83 2.14
N GLN A 135 -19.11 -3.40 2.01
CA GLN A 135 -18.07 -3.27 3.02
C GLN A 135 -17.49 -1.87 2.96
N PHE A 136 -17.29 -1.24 4.11
CA PHE A 136 -16.75 0.11 4.16
C PHE A 136 -15.96 0.39 5.43
N MET A 137 -15.05 1.36 5.30
CA MET A 137 -14.37 2.00 6.42
C MET A 137 -14.68 3.50 6.39
N LEU A 138 -15.13 4.03 7.55
CA LEU A 138 -15.26 5.47 7.76
C LEU A 138 -14.02 5.96 8.50
N MET A 139 -13.30 6.92 7.93
CA MET A 139 -12.05 7.43 8.50
C MET A 139 -11.89 8.94 8.29
N ASP A 140 -10.92 9.55 8.96
CA ASP A 140 -10.58 10.97 8.76
C ASP A 140 -10.29 11.27 7.27
N CYS A 141 -10.83 12.40 6.80
CA CYS A 141 -10.48 12.93 5.48
C CYS A 141 -9.28 13.88 5.61
N LEU A 142 -8.09 13.38 5.30
CA LEU A 142 -6.87 14.18 5.29
C LEU A 142 -6.93 15.20 4.16
N ARG A 143 -6.68 16.48 4.45
CA ARG A 143 -6.68 17.58 3.47
C ARG A 143 -5.36 17.63 2.71
N GLY A 144 -5.14 16.61 1.88
CA GLY A 144 -3.91 16.46 1.10
C GLY A 144 -4.08 15.52 -0.07
N ASN A 145 -2.97 15.25 -0.75
CA ASN A 145 -2.91 14.43 -1.95
C ASN A 145 -1.78 13.41 -1.81
N VAL A 146 -1.98 12.22 -2.37
CA VAL A 146 -0.92 11.20 -2.46
C VAL A 146 -0.08 11.41 -3.72
N GLY A 147 1.10 10.79 -3.76
CA GLY A 147 2.04 10.87 -4.89
C GLY A 147 1.40 10.58 -6.24
N ILE A 148 0.51 9.59 -6.33
CA ILE A 148 -0.16 9.24 -7.60
C ILE A 148 -1.06 10.37 -8.13
N ASP A 149 -1.68 11.15 -7.23
CA ASP A 149 -2.48 12.34 -7.57
C ASP A 149 -1.60 13.55 -7.93
N LEU A 150 -0.29 13.44 -7.67
CA LEU A 150 0.73 14.47 -7.91
C LEU A 150 1.73 14.02 -8.99
N SER A 151 1.28 13.19 -9.95
CA SER A 151 2.07 12.71 -11.09
C SER A 151 3.29 11.87 -10.69
N MET A 152 3.31 11.32 -9.47
CA MET A 152 4.44 10.56 -8.91
C MET A 152 5.74 11.37 -8.80
N GLU A 153 5.66 12.71 -8.90
CA GLU A 153 6.81 13.59 -8.84
C GLU A 153 6.90 14.30 -7.49
N VAL A 154 8.10 14.27 -6.90
CA VAL A 154 8.45 15.09 -5.74
C VAL A 154 9.32 16.25 -6.22
N PRO A 155 8.86 17.52 -6.09
CA PRO A 155 9.65 18.67 -6.50
C PRO A 155 11.02 18.68 -5.80
N SER A 156 12.07 19.03 -6.54
CA SER A 156 13.46 18.96 -6.06
C SER A 156 13.69 19.66 -4.72
N PHE A 157 12.96 20.76 -4.46
CA PHE A 157 13.02 21.49 -3.19
C PHE A 157 12.54 20.65 -1.98
N TYR A 158 11.58 19.75 -2.18
CA TYR A 158 10.99 18.91 -1.13
C TYR A 158 11.55 17.48 -1.06
N LYS A 159 12.34 17.03 -2.05
CA LYS A 159 12.88 15.66 -2.10
C LYS A 159 13.53 15.24 -0.79
N ARG A 160 14.45 16.06 -0.27
CA ARG A 160 15.17 15.74 0.97
C ARG A 160 14.24 15.56 2.18
N CYS A 161 13.25 16.43 2.37
CA CYS A 161 12.35 16.33 3.52
C CYS A 161 11.38 15.15 3.40
N VAL A 162 10.90 14.87 2.18
CA VAL A 162 10.05 13.69 1.91
C VAL A 162 10.84 12.40 2.15
N PHE A 163 12.05 12.32 1.64
CA PHE A 163 12.94 11.16 1.76
C PHE A 163 13.36 10.89 3.20
N SER A 164 13.70 11.95 3.95
CA SER A 164 13.92 11.86 5.39
C SER A 164 12.68 11.31 6.12
N LYS A 165 11.48 11.78 5.81
CA LYS A 165 10.25 11.26 6.43
C LYS A 165 9.96 9.80 6.07
N MET A 166 10.24 9.39 4.84
CA MET A 166 10.14 7.98 4.44
C MET A 166 11.08 7.10 5.24
N ALA A 167 12.33 7.53 5.42
CA ALA A 167 13.32 6.82 6.21
C ALA A 167 12.91 6.71 7.69
N GLU A 168 12.42 7.80 8.28
CA GLU A 168 11.87 7.79 9.64
C GLU A 168 10.72 6.77 9.78
N ILE A 169 9.81 6.71 8.81
CA ILE A 169 8.70 5.74 8.83
C ILE A 169 9.23 4.30 8.78
N GLN A 170 10.16 4.00 7.87
CA GLN A 170 10.77 2.67 7.79
C GLN A 170 11.46 2.30 9.11
N ILE A 171 12.21 3.21 9.74
CA ILE A 171 12.81 2.95 11.05
C ILE A 171 11.75 2.71 12.14
N ASN A 172 10.63 3.43 12.12
CA ASN A 172 9.52 3.17 13.05
C ASN A 172 8.88 1.80 12.80
N LEU A 173 8.69 1.41 11.53
CA LEU A 173 8.13 0.10 11.16
C LEU A 173 9.04 -1.07 11.51
N SER A 174 10.36 -0.91 11.38
CA SER A 174 11.34 -1.94 11.75
C SER A 174 11.32 -2.27 13.23
N ARG A 175 10.90 -1.31 14.07
CA ARG A 175 10.72 -1.46 15.52
C ARG A 175 9.41 -2.16 15.89
N VAL A 176 8.45 -2.24 14.97
CA VAL A 176 7.23 -3.02 15.17
C VAL A 176 7.55 -4.49 14.89
N GLN A 177 7.99 -5.18 15.93
CA GLN A 177 8.47 -6.56 15.87
C GLN A 177 7.38 -7.56 16.30
N LEU A 178 7.07 -8.50 15.41
CA LEU A 178 6.00 -9.50 15.56
C LEU A 178 6.61 -10.91 15.59
N PRO A 179 6.01 -11.86 16.33
CA PRO A 179 6.63 -13.17 16.57
C PRO A 179 6.59 -14.11 15.36
N ARG A 180 5.70 -13.86 14.40
CA ARG A 180 5.47 -14.72 13.23
C ARG A 180 5.33 -13.90 11.97
N ILE A 181 5.64 -14.49 10.82
CA ILE A 181 5.42 -13.89 9.51
C ILE A 181 3.96 -14.09 9.13
N GLY A 182 3.25 -13.01 8.78
CA GLY A 182 1.83 -13.08 8.47
C GLY A 182 1.09 -11.74 8.51
N THR A 183 -0.16 -11.74 8.06
CA THR A 183 -1.06 -10.57 8.13
C THR A 183 -1.48 -10.29 9.56
N ILE A 184 -1.88 -9.07 9.89
CA ILE A 184 -2.37 -8.72 11.23
C ILE A 184 -3.84 -9.13 11.37
N LEU A 185 -4.09 -10.32 11.91
CA LEU A 185 -5.42 -10.94 11.88
C LEU A 185 -6.41 -10.31 12.85
N ARG A 186 -5.96 -10.02 14.08
CA ARG A 186 -6.78 -9.43 15.15
C ARG A 186 -5.92 -8.83 16.24
N GLN A 187 -6.51 -7.89 16.98
CA GLN A 187 -6.02 -7.46 18.28
C GLN A 187 -6.63 -8.32 19.39
N ASN A 188 -5.81 -8.77 20.33
CA ASN A 188 -6.21 -9.52 21.50
C ASN A 188 -6.61 -8.57 22.64
N GLU A 189 -7.31 -9.08 23.66
CA GLU A 189 -7.78 -8.28 24.81
C GLU A 189 -6.64 -7.64 25.61
N ASP A 190 -5.46 -8.26 25.59
CA ASP A 190 -4.24 -7.75 26.24
C ASP A 190 -3.50 -6.69 25.39
N GLY A 191 -4.03 -6.34 24.22
CA GLY A 191 -3.43 -5.40 23.28
C GLY A 191 -2.28 -5.97 22.44
N SER A 192 -2.04 -7.28 22.50
CA SER A 192 -1.18 -7.99 21.54
C SER A 192 -1.91 -8.25 20.22
N PHE A 193 -1.19 -8.70 19.19
CA PHE A 193 -1.77 -8.95 17.87
C PHE A 193 -1.40 -10.35 17.38
N ASP A 194 -2.39 -11.06 16.85
CA ASP A 194 -2.19 -12.37 16.25
C ASP A 194 -1.92 -12.23 14.76
N GLN A 195 -0.94 -12.99 14.25
CA GLN A 195 -0.66 -13.06 12.82
C GLN A 195 -1.49 -14.17 12.16
N GLY A 196 -1.95 -13.91 10.94
CA GLY A 196 -2.71 -14.83 10.09
C GLY A 196 -2.02 -15.14 8.76
N PRO A 197 -2.66 -15.93 7.89
CA PRO A 197 -2.12 -16.26 6.58
C PRO A 197 -2.01 -15.02 5.68
N ILE A 198 -0.98 -15.00 4.83
CA ILE A 198 -0.82 -14.06 3.73
C ILE A 198 -1.62 -14.57 2.52
N PRO A 199 -2.52 -13.76 1.92
CA PRO A 199 -3.27 -14.16 0.73
C PRO A 199 -2.36 -14.67 -0.39
N GLY A 200 -2.72 -15.81 -1.00
CA GLY A 200 -1.93 -16.46 -2.05
C GLY A 200 -0.70 -17.22 -1.56
N ILE A 201 -0.16 -16.94 -0.36
CA ILE A 201 1.07 -17.57 0.16
C ILE A 201 0.79 -18.55 1.31
N GLY A 202 -0.12 -18.24 2.23
CA GLY A 202 -0.44 -19.05 3.42
C GLY A 202 0.23 -18.53 4.71
N GLY A 203 0.40 -19.39 5.70
CA GLY A 203 0.92 -19.03 7.02
C GLY A 203 -0.16 -18.97 8.12
N PRO A 204 0.11 -18.30 9.27
CA PRO A 204 1.35 -17.59 9.59
C PRO A 204 2.55 -18.55 9.68
N PHE A 205 3.77 -18.04 9.53
CA PHE A 205 5.00 -18.83 9.57
C PHE A 205 5.84 -18.49 10.79
N GLU A 206 6.44 -19.50 11.40
CA GLU A 206 7.33 -19.33 12.56
C GLU A 206 8.76 -18.95 12.11
N THR A 207 9.10 -19.23 10.85
CA THR A 207 10.44 -18.96 10.30
C THR A 207 10.42 -18.33 8.91
N ALA A 208 11.46 -17.56 8.59
CA ALA A 208 11.70 -17.03 7.25
C ALA A 208 11.91 -18.17 6.24
N THR A 209 12.55 -19.26 6.64
CA THR A 209 12.73 -20.46 5.82
C THR A 209 11.40 -21.04 5.35
N GLU A 210 10.42 -21.17 6.25
CA GLU A 210 9.07 -21.63 5.90
C GLU A 210 8.38 -20.68 4.94
N PHE A 211 8.48 -19.37 5.20
CA PHE A 211 7.96 -18.34 4.31
C PHE A 211 8.55 -18.42 2.91
N PHE A 212 9.88 -18.44 2.76
CA PHE A 212 10.53 -18.48 1.44
C PHE A 212 10.19 -19.77 0.66
N ARG A 213 10.07 -20.91 1.35
CA ARG A 213 9.59 -22.16 0.72
C ARG A 213 8.14 -22.04 0.24
N ALA A 214 7.27 -21.45 1.07
CA ALA A 214 5.87 -21.26 0.72
C ALA A 214 5.72 -20.27 -0.45
N TRP A 215 6.47 -19.17 -0.42
CA TRP A 215 6.54 -18.17 -1.49
C TRP A 215 7.00 -18.84 -2.80
N ALA A 216 8.14 -19.55 -2.80
CA ALA A 216 8.65 -20.20 -4.01
C ALA A 216 7.74 -21.31 -4.56
N ALA A 217 6.88 -21.89 -3.72
CA ALA A 217 5.91 -22.90 -4.15
C ALA A 217 4.64 -22.30 -4.77
N LYS A 218 4.34 -21.01 -4.53
CA LYS A 218 3.06 -20.39 -4.88
C LYS A 218 3.17 -19.13 -5.71
N VAL A 219 4.35 -18.52 -5.79
CA VAL A 219 4.57 -17.33 -6.61
C VAL A 219 4.37 -17.68 -8.08
N GLU A 220 3.56 -16.87 -8.74
CA GLU A 220 3.48 -16.82 -10.20
C GLU A 220 4.37 -15.65 -10.62
N PHE A 221 5.54 -15.97 -11.18
CA PHE A 221 6.52 -14.97 -11.60
C PHE A 221 6.46 -14.75 -13.11
N GLY A 222 6.45 -13.49 -13.53
CA GLY A 222 6.58 -13.10 -14.94
C GLY A 222 5.28 -12.99 -15.73
N LEU A 223 5.45 -12.67 -17.01
CA LEU A 223 4.37 -12.58 -17.99
C LEU A 223 3.95 -13.98 -18.46
N SER A 224 2.72 -14.12 -18.98
CA SER A 224 2.36 -15.33 -19.73
C SER A 224 3.32 -15.52 -20.90
N GLU A 225 3.55 -16.77 -21.33
CA GLU A 225 4.50 -17.05 -22.41
C GLU A 225 4.25 -16.20 -23.67
N ALA A 226 2.98 -16.03 -24.05
CA ALA A 226 2.60 -15.17 -25.17
C ALA A 226 3.04 -13.71 -24.97
N LYS A 227 2.75 -13.13 -23.79
CA LYS A 227 3.14 -11.75 -23.45
C LYS A 227 4.65 -11.60 -23.32
N LEU A 228 5.35 -12.61 -22.79
CA LEU A 228 6.80 -12.61 -22.68
C LEU A 228 7.46 -12.64 -24.07
N ARG A 229 6.97 -13.49 -24.98
CA ARG A 229 7.45 -13.54 -26.37
C ARG A 229 7.16 -12.25 -27.12
N GLU A 230 6.00 -11.65 -26.90
CA GLU A 230 5.66 -10.34 -27.46
C GLU A 230 6.61 -9.24 -26.96
N ALA A 231 6.88 -9.20 -25.65
CA ALA A 231 7.69 -8.15 -25.04
C ALA A 231 9.20 -8.32 -25.28
N ALA A 232 9.70 -9.56 -25.23
CA ALA A 232 11.14 -9.86 -25.20
C ALA A 232 11.67 -10.55 -26.47
N GLY A 233 10.80 -10.92 -27.40
CA GLY A 233 11.17 -11.54 -28.67
C GLY A 233 12.07 -12.77 -28.47
N SER A 234 13.30 -12.70 -29.00
CA SER A 234 14.28 -13.79 -28.91
C SER A 234 14.82 -14.06 -27.51
N LEU A 235 14.67 -13.12 -26.56
CA LEU A 235 15.13 -13.28 -25.18
C LEU A 235 14.10 -13.99 -24.29
N ALA A 236 12.89 -14.25 -24.80
CA ALA A 236 11.79 -14.79 -24.01
C ALA A 236 12.11 -16.15 -23.36
N ASP A 237 12.80 -17.05 -24.10
CA ASP A 237 13.16 -18.37 -23.57
C ASP A 237 14.21 -18.26 -22.45
N GLU A 238 15.21 -17.38 -22.61
CA GLU A 238 16.24 -17.13 -21.60
C GLU A 238 15.64 -16.49 -20.33
N LEU A 239 14.78 -15.49 -20.48
CA LEU A 239 14.10 -14.85 -19.35
C LEU A 239 13.18 -15.83 -18.62
N SER A 240 12.45 -16.67 -19.35
CA SER A 240 11.59 -17.70 -18.76
C SER A 240 12.40 -18.73 -17.97
N PHE A 241 13.54 -19.18 -18.53
CA PHE A 241 14.45 -20.07 -17.83
C PHE A 241 15.05 -19.41 -16.58
N SER A 242 15.51 -18.17 -16.70
CA SER A 242 16.08 -17.39 -15.59
C SER A 242 15.08 -17.23 -14.45
N ALA A 243 13.84 -16.84 -14.75
CA ALA A 243 12.75 -16.75 -13.77
C ALA A 243 12.51 -18.07 -13.02
N SER A 244 12.45 -19.19 -13.76
CA SER A 244 12.25 -20.52 -13.19
C SER A 244 13.44 -20.96 -12.31
N SER A 245 14.65 -20.67 -12.78
CA SER A 245 15.90 -20.95 -12.05
C SER A 245 15.98 -20.15 -10.75
N PHE A 246 15.56 -18.87 -10.78
CA PHE A 246 15.50 -18.02 -9.61
C PHE A 246 14.55 -18.58 -8.54
N ILE A 247 13.32 -18.94 -8.89
CA ILE A 247 12.36 -19.56 -7.96
C ILE A 247 12.94 -20.85 -7.36
N SER A 248 13.53 -21.71 -8.19
CA SER A 248 14.17 -22.95 -7.76
C SER A 248 15.33 -22.69 -6.78
N SER A 249 16.11 -21.65 -7.04
CA SER A 249 17.23 -21.22 -6.19
C SER A 249 16.72 -20.70 -4.84
N VAL A 250 15.69 -19.86 -4.82
CA VAL A 250 15.05 -19.39 -3.57
C VAL A 250 14.56 -20.58 -2.74
N LYS A 251 13.88 -21.55 -3.36
CA LYS A 251 13.40 -22.75 -2.67
C LYS A 251 14.54 -23.59 -2.09
N THR A 252 15.61 -23.79 -2.86
CA THR A 252 16.78 -24.59 -2.47
C THR A 252 17.57 -23.92 -1.35
N LEU A 253 17.75 -22.60 -1.45
CA LEU A 253 18.53 -21.81 -0.51
C LEU A 253 17.73 -21.30 0.68
N ALA A 254 16.42 -21.55 0.76
CA ALA A 254 15.52 -20.96 1.77
C ALA A 254 16.06 -21.02 3.21
N GLY A 255 16.73 -22.11 3.59
CA GLY A 255 17.32 -22.28 4.93
C GLY A 255 18.53 -21.39 5.23
N ASN A 256 19.09 -20.73 4.21
CA ASN A 256 20.27 -19.89 4.26
C ASN A 256 19.99 -18.45 3.78
N LEU A 257 18.76 -18.15 3.34
CA LEU A 257 18.43 -16.80 2.84
C LEU A 257 18.34 -15.78 3.97
N SER A 258 17.91 -16.22 5.16
CA SER A 258 17.71 -15.31 6.28
C SER A 258 18.81 -15.39 7.31
N VAL A 259 19.31 -14.23 7.73
CA VAL A 259 20.22 -14.10 8.88
C VAL A 259 19.46 -14.13 10.21
N GLN A 260 18.14 -13.90 10.16
CA GLN A 260 17.25 -13.85 11.32
C GLN A 260 16.02 -14.75 11.12
N ASP A 261 16.28 -16.03 10.90
CA ASP A 261 15.27 -17.01 10.49
C ASP A 261 14.08 -17.13 11.44
N LYS A 262 14.28 -16.97 12.75
CA LYS A 262 13.23 -17.10 13.79
C LYS A 262 12.65 -15.75 14.25
N GLY A 263 12.98 -14.68 13.56
CA GLY A 263 12.51 -13.33 13.90
C GLY A 263 13.16 -12.73 15.16
N PRO A 264 12.48 -11.79 15.83
CA PRO A 264 11.15 -11.28 15.48
C PRO A 264 11.16 -10.54 14.14
N PHE A 265 9.98 -10.43 13.54
CA PHE A 265 9.79 -9.97 12.16
C PHE A 265 9.24 -8.54 12.13
N PRO A 266 9.81 -7.62 11.33
CA PRO A 266 9.32 -6.25 11.23
C PRO A 266 7.97 -6.18 10.48
N LEU A 267 7.20 -5.14 10.76
CA LEU A 267 5.99 -4.83 10.00
C LEU A 267 6.35 -4.20 8.65
N CYS A 268 5.98 -4.85 7.56
CA CYS A 268 6.06 -4.33 6.20
C CYS A 268 4.72 -3.71 5.79
N HIS A 269 4.75 -2.57 5.09
CA HIS A 269 3.54 -1.97 4.51
C HIS A 269 3.02 -2.76 3.30
N GLY A 270 3.92 -3.36 2.51
CA GLY A 270 3.60 -4.14 1.30
C GLY A 270 3.37 -3.32 0.03
N ASP A 271 3.33 -1.99 0.13
CA ASP A 271 3.29 -1.03 -1.00
C ASP A 271 3.75 0.34 -0.48
N PHE A 272 4.92 0.38 0.17
CA PHE A 272 5.37 1.60 0.83
C PHE A 272 5.92 2.60 -0.19
N GLY A 273 5.38 3.81 -0.19
CA GLY A 273 5.93 4.89 -1.00
C GLY A 273 5.08 6.14 -0.97
N HIS A 274 5.56 7.18 -1.66
CA HIS A 274 4.83 8.44 -1.83
C HIS A 274 3.44 8.24 -2.45
N ASN A 275 3.20 7.16 -3.21
CA ASN A 275 1.87 6.74 -3.69
C ASN A 275 0.85 6.49 -2.56
N ASN A 276 1.31 6.15 -1.35
CA ASN A 276 0.47 5.87 -0.18
C ASN A 276 0.75 6.82 1.00
N MET A 277 1.48 7.91 0.78
CA MET A 277 1.71 8.98 1.75
C MET A 277 0.94 10.24 1.34
N VAL A 278 0.09 10.75 2.23
CA VAL A 278 -0.73 11.94 1.99
C VAL A 278 0.02 13.18 2.44
N PHE A 279 0.18 14.15 1.54
CA PHE A 279 0.88 15.41 1.80
C PHE A 279 -0.04 16.62 1.67
N ASP A 280 0.22 17.66 2.47
CA ASP A 280 -0.33 19.00 2.21
C ASP A 280 0.40 19.71 1.05
N ASP A 281 -0.02 20.92 0.69
CA ASP A 281 0.57 21.67 -0.42
C ASP A 281 2.04 22.09 -0.18
N LYS A 282 2.54 21.97 1.05
CA LYS A 282 3.94 22.23 1.44
C LYS A 282 4.73 20.93 1.63
N TYR A 283 4.21 19.79 1.16
CA TYR A 283 4.81 18.46 1.30
C TYR A 283 5.03 18.02 2.76
N ASN A 284 4.26 18.55 3.72
CA ASN A 284 4.23 17.98 5.06
C ASN A 284 3.38 16.72 5.06
N LEU A 285 3.89 15.64 5.67
CA LEU A 285 3.17 14.38 5.78
C LEU A 285 1.95 14.52 6.72
N LEU A 286 0.76 14.23 6.21
CA LEU A 286 -0.49 14.19 6.96
C LEU A 286 -0.86 12.79 7.42
N GLY A 287 -0.46 11.75 6.68
CA GLY A 287 -0.74 10.37 7.04
C GLY A 287 -0.24 9.35 6.01
N VAL A 288 -0.05 8.11 6.46
CA VAL A 288 0.21 6.93 5.62
C VAL A 288 -1.07 6.10 5.55
N ILE A 289 -1.47 5.73 4.34
CA ILE A 289 -2.73 5.05 4.04
C ILE A 289 -2.49 3.74 3.29
N ASP A 290 -3.57 2.99 3.06
CA ASP A 290 -3.58 1.76 2.28
C ASP A 290 -2.72 0.61 2.85
N TRP A 291 -3.04 0.21 4.08
CA TRP A 291 -2.37 -0.88 4.80
C TRP A 291 -2.90 -2.27 4.42
N GLU A 292 -3.60 -2.41 3.28
CA GLU A 292 -4.27 -3.66 2.90
C GLU A 292 -3.31 -4.81 2.56
N ALA A 293 -2.10 -4.47 2.11
CA ALA A 293 -1.02 -5.40 1.78
C ALA A 293 -0.04 -5.65 2.93
N ALA A 294 -0.28 -5.04 4.11
CA ALA A 294 0.66 -5.06 5.20
C ALA A 294 0.76 -6.44 5.88
N TYR A 295 1.97 -6.81 6.26
CA TYR A 295 2.27 -8.08 6.91
C TYR A 295 3.58 -7.99 7.72
N ALA A 296 3.74 -8.85 8.71
CA ALA A 296 5.03 -9.11 9.32
C ALA A 296 5.86 -9.95 8.34
N GLY A 297 7.04 -9.46 7.92
CA GLY A 297 7.86 -10.09 6.88
C GLY A 297 9.28 -10.43 7.34
N PRO A 298 10.02 -11.29 6.61
CA PRO A 298 11.45 -11.45 6.81
C PRO A 298 12.20 -10.11 6.69
N TRP A 299 13.30 -9.96 7.43
CA TRP A 299 14.15 -8.76 7.35
C TRP A 299 14.72 -8.53 5.95
N GLU A 300 14.89 -9.60 5.18
CA GLU A 300 15.41 -9.56 3.82
C GLU A 300 14.45 -8.93 2.81
N LEU A 301 13.16 -8.81 3.17
CA LEU A 301 12.13 -8.12 2.40
C LEU A 301 11.72 -6.79 3.05
N PHE A 302 12.37 -6.41 4.16
CA PHE A 302 12.06 -5.17 4.85
C PHE A 302 12.79 -3.98 4.19
N GLY A 303 12.17 -2.81 4.26
CA GLY A 303 12.81 -1.57 3.78
C GLY A 303 12.79 -1.42 2.26
N GLU A 304 11.79 -2.01 1.59
CA GLU A 304 11.56 -1.81 0.16
C GLU A 304 11.56 -0.31 -0.19
N PHE A 305 12.29 0.04 -1.25
CA PHE A 305 12.27 1.38 -1.79
C PHE A 305 10.90 1.62 -2.47
N PRO A 306 10.33 2.82 -2.33
CA PRO A 306 9.17 3.24 -3.12
C PRO A 306 9.40 2.95 -4.60
N LEU A 307 8.34 2.59 -5.34
CA LEU A 307 8.45 2.24 -6.77
C LEU A 307 9.20 3.29 -7.60
N THR A 308 9.08 4.58 -7.29
CA THR A 308 9.81 5.65 -7.99
C THR A 308 11.29 5.76 -7.66
N LEU A 309 11.73 5.14 -6.57
CA LEU A 309 13.13 5.10 -6.14
C LEU A 309 13.76 3.73 -6.39
N SER A 310 12.94 2.71 -6.64
CA SER A 310 13.41 1.36 -6.91
C SER A 310 14.02 1.30 -8.30
N MET A 311 15.35 1.19 -8.37
CA MET A 311 16.04 0.85 -9.60
C MET A 311 16.42 -0.62 -9.63
N LEU A 312 16.42 -1.20 -10.83
CA LEU A 312 17.02 -2.50 -11.03
C LEU A 312 18.54 -2.38 -10.80
N PRO A 313 19.15 -3.27 -10.00
CA PRO A 313 20.60 -3.35 -9.93
C PRO A 313 21.17 -3.52 -11.35
N PRO A 314 22.31 -2.89 -11.69
CA PRO A 314 22.89 -3.01 -13.04
C PRO A 314 23.13 -4.45 -13.49
N ASP A 315 23.48 -5.33 -12.55
CA ASP A 315 23.67 -6.77 -12.81
C ASP A 315 22.38 -7.52 -13.18
N MET A 316 21.22 -6.90 -12.95
CA MET A 316 19.88 -7.45 -13.20
C MET A 316 19.14 -6.70 -14.33
N ASP A 317 19.76 -5.69 -14.92
CA ASP A 317 19.18 -4.90 -16.01
C ASP A 317 19.98 -5.06 -17.31
N ALA A 318 19.46 -4.53 -18.40
CA ALA A 318 20.08 -4.65 -19.71
C ALA A 318 21.39 -3.83 -19.77
N PRO A 319 22.53 -4.44 -20.15
CA PRO A 319 23.83 -3.76 -20.13
C PRO A 319 23.89 -2.48 -20.98
N TRP A 320 23.07 -2.38 -22.03
CA TRP A 320 23.01 -1.20 -22.89
C TRP A 320 22.30 0.02 -22.25
N ASN A 321 21.65 -0.16 -21.10
CA ASN A 321 21.07 0.94 -20.34
C ASN A 321 22.13 1.77 -19.59
N TYR A 322 23.35 1.25 -19.47
CA TYR A 322 24.44 1.88 -18.71
C TYR A 322 25.60 2.34 -19.59
N ASP A 323 26.30 3.38 -19.16
CA ASP A 323 27.53 3.85 -19.77
C ASP A 323 28.76 3.06 -19.31
N GLU A 324 29.94 3.40 -19.82
CA GLU A 324 31.20 2.72 -19.47
C GLU A 324 31.60 2.89 -17.99
N SER A 325 30.99 3.85 -17.28
CA SER A 325 31.19 4.06 -15.85
C SER A 325 30.18 3.32 -14.97
N GLY A 326 29.21 2.62 -15.58
CA GLY A 326 28.13 1.91 -14.89
C GLY A 326 26.98 2.81 -14.46
N LEU A 327 26.90 4.05 -14.97
CA LEU A 327 25.78 4.95 -14.71
C LEU A 327 24.68 4.77 -15.75
N PRO A 328 23.39 4.90 -15.38
CA PRO A 328 22.29 4.88 -16.34
C PRO A 328 22.46 5.96 -17.42
N ARG A 329 22.08 5.65 -18.66
CA ARG A 329 22.22 6.57 -19.80
C ARG A 329 21.07 7.57 -19.92
N ASP A 330 19.87 7.16 -19.54
CA ASP A 330 18.69 8.02 -19.66
C ASP A 330 18.56 8.95 -18.44
N ALA A 331 18.06 10.16 -18.69
CA ALA A 331 18.02 11.21 -17.67
C ALA A 331 17.12 10.87 -16.48
N GLU A 332 16.06 10.07 -16.70
CA GLU A 332 15.12 9.66 -15.66
C GLU A 332 15.79 8.68 -14.70
N SER A 333 16.44 7.64 -15.21
CA SER A 333 17.20 6.68 -14.40
C SER A 333 18.38 7.33 -13.68
N VAL A 334 19.07 8.32 -14.29
CA VAL A 334 20.10 9.11 -13.58
C VAL A 334 19.50 9.85 -12.39
N GLN A 335 18.32 10.45 -12.56
CA GLN A 335 17.65 11.15 -11.48
C GLN A 335 17.19 10.17 -10.37
N SER A 336 16.62 9.03 -10.74
CA SER A 336 16.21 7.98 -9.79
C SER A 336 17.40 7.44 -9.01
N TYR A 337 18.55 7.21 -9.67
CA TYR A 337 19.80 6.81 -9.01
C TYR A 337 20.23 7.85 -7.97
N SER A 338 20.19 9.14 -8.33
CA SER A 338 20.53 10.21 -7.40
C SER A 338 19.55 10.27 -6.22
N ASP A 339 18.26 10.09 -6.47
CA ASP A 339 17.23 10.14 -5.44
C ASP A 339 17.35 8.96 -4.47
N GLU A 340 17.66 7.76 -4.97
CA GLU A 340 17.95 6.56 -4.17
C GLU A 340 19.16 6.77 -3.25
N ILE A 341 20.23 7.39 -3.76
CA ILE A 341 21.41 7.73 -2.94
C ILE A 341 21.04 8.70 -1.81
N ILE A 342 20.24 9.73 -2.11
CA ILE A 342 19.76 10.68 -1.10
C ILE A 342 18.94 9.94 -0.04
N GLN A 343 17.99 9.10 -0.45
CA GLN A 343 17.16 8.31 0.47
C GLN A 343 18.00 7.43 1.39
N LYS A 344 19.01 6.73 0.86
CA LYS A 344 19.94 5.91 1.66
C LYS A 344 20.74 6.77 2.64
N GLY A 345 21.20 7.94 2.21
CA GLY A 345 21.91 8.89 3.06
C GLY A 345 21.04 9.41 4.22
N GLU A 346 19.79 9.78 3.94
CA GLU A 346 18.83 10.20 4.96
C GLU A 346 18.51 9.06 5.94
N ALA A 347 18.31 7.84 5.44
CA ALA A 347 18.11 6.67 6.31
C ALA A 347 19.29 6.42 7.24
N TRP A 348 20.52 6.56 6.75
CA TRP A 348 21.72 6.42 7.57
C TRP A 348 21.82 7.51 8.64
N MET A 349 21.49 8.76 8.31
CA MET A 349 21.49 9.86 9.28
C MET A 349 20.44 9.68 10.37
N VAL A 350 19.20 9.31 10.01
CA VAL A 350 18.13 9.05 11.00
C VAL A 350 18.53 7.90 11.93
N PHE A 351 19.13 6.83 11.38
CA PHE A 351 19.60 5.70 12.18
C PHE A 351 20.70 6.08 13.18
N GLN A 352 21.56 7.05 12.88
CA GLN A 352 22.61 7.51 13.79
C GLN A 352 22.11 8.45 14.90
N SER A 353 21.00 9.14 14.65
CA SER A 353 20.44 10.11 15.59
C SER A 353 19.54 9.49 16.68
N ASP A 354 19.16 8.23 16.50
CA ASP A 354 18.39 7.41 17.45
C ASP A 354 19.32 6.47 18.24
#